data_AF-A0A6A3K375-F1
#
_entry.id   AF-A0A6A3K375-F1
#
_cell.length_a   1.000
_cell.length_b   1.000
_cell.length_c   1.000
_cell.angle_alpha   90.00
_cell.angle_beta   90.00
_cell.angle_gamma   90.00
#
_symmetry.space_group_name_H-M   'P 1'
#
loop_
_entity.id
_entity.type
_entity.pdbx_description
1 polymer ?
#
loop_
_entity_poly.entity_id
_entity_poly.type
_entity_poly.pdbx_seq_one_letter_code
_entity_poly.pdbx_strand_id
1 'polypeptide(L)'
;MKYLHCVPAVVLVFTTDVDTMDDLQDKVSMFVDAGAREGVVVDISGEQVWIHNRGEEPRFEGLAAIEFDSWPGFTLDCVAIREERERERRRLGV
;
A
#
# COMPACT_ATOMS: atom_id res chain seq x y z
N MET A 1 -18.73 -8.25 -15.12
CA MET A 1 -18.02 -8.54 -13.85
C MET A 1 -19.05 -8.64 -12.75
N LYS A 2 -19.02 -9.69 -11.91
CA LYS A 2 -19.73 -9.67 -10.63
C LYS A 2 -18.76 -9.11 -9.60
N TYR A 3 -19.11 -7.99 -8.97
CA TYR A 3 -18.36 -7.46 -7.85
C TYR A 3 -18.69 -8.29 -6.60
N LEU A 4 -17.69 -8.51 -5.76
CA LEU A 4 -17.90 -9.14 -4.46
C LEU A 4 -18.53 -8.08 -3.54
N HIS A 5 -19.74 -8.35 -3.02
CA HIS A 5 -20.42 -7.45 -2.10
C HIS A 5 -19.84 -7.59 -0.68
N CYS A 6 -18.58 -7.23 -0.52
CA CYS A 6 -17.90 -7.18 0.78
C CYS A 6 -16.83 -6.08 0.77
N VAL A 7 -16.38 -5.73 1.97
CA VAL A 7 -15.23 -4.84 2.16
C VAL A 7 -13.99 -5.70 2.41
N PRO A 8 -12.85 -5.44 1.73
CA PRO A 8 -11.60 -6.15 2.01
C PRO A 8 -11.15 -5.96 3.46
N ALA A 9 -10.49 -6.95 4.04
CA ALA A 9 -9.89 -6.79 5.37
C ALA A 9 -8.65 -5.88 5.33
N VAL A 10 -7.84 -6.03 4.28
CA VAL A 10 -6.63 -5.25 4.02
C VAL A 10 -6.72 -4.67 2.62
N VAL A 11 -6.36 -3.39 2.45
CA VAL A 11 -6.21 -2.73 1.15
C VAL A 11 -4.78 -2.24 1.00
N LEU A 12 -4.13 -2.64 -0.09
CA LEU A 12 -2.76 -2.26 -0.42
C LEU A 12 -2.74 -1.68 -1.83
N VAL A 13 -2.14 -0.51 -1.99
CA VAL A 13 -1.91 0.12 -3.29
C VAL A 13 -0.48 0.65 -3.39
N PHE A 14 0.08 0.60 -4.59
CA PHE A 14 1.40 1.14 -4.89
C PHE A 14 1.24 2.45 -5.67
N THR A 15 2.07 3.45 -5.36
CA THR A 15 2.15 4.63 -6.21
C THR A 15 2.61 4.24 -7.61
N THR A 16 1.96 4.84 -8.60
CA THR A 16 2.37 4.76 -10.00
C THR A 16 2.84 6.13 -10.46
N ASP A 17 3.38 6.21 -11.68
CA ASP A 17 3.85 7.49 -12.21
C ASP A 17 2.69 8.46 -12.56
N VAL A 18 1.44 8.01 -12.47
CA VAL A 18 0.24 8.79 -12.83
C VAL A 18 -0.68 9.10 -11.65
N ASP A 19 -0.56 8.38 -10.54
CA ASP A 19 -1.37 8.60 -9.34
C ASP A 19 -0.60 9.50 -8.36
N THR A 20 -1.26 10.50 -7.78
CA THR A 20 -0.67 11.24 -6.67
C THR A 20 -0.83 10.46 -5.36
N MET A 21 0.04 10.74 -4.38
CA MET A 21 -0.08 10.16 -3.03
C MET A 21 -1.47 10.46 -2.44
N ASP A 22 -1.91 11.72 -2.54
CA ASP A 22 -3.18 12.20 -1.98
C ASP A 22 -4.37 11.43 -2.58
N ASP A 23 -4.40 11.20 -3.90
CA ASP A 23 -5.48 10.44 -4.55
C ASP A 23 -5.57 8.99 -4.02
N LEU A 24 -4.42 8.36 -3.76
CA LEU A 24 -4.36 7.00 -3.23
C LEU A 24 -4.72 6.95 -1.75
N GLN A 25 -4.35 7.98 -0.97
CA GLN A 25 -4.77 8.12 0.42
C GLN A 25 -6.28 8.26 0.55
N ASP A 26 -6.91 9.10 -0.27
CA ASP A 26 -8.37 9.27 -0.30
C ASP A 26 -9.06 7.94 -0.64
N LYS A 27 -8.54 7.23 -1.65
CA LYS A 27 -9.06 5.94 -2.06
C LYS A 27 -8.96 4.90 -0.96
N VAL A 28 -7.82 4.80 -0.28
CA VAL A 28 -7.61 3.85 0.81
C VAL A 28 -8.46 4.21 2.03
N SER A 29 -8.55 5.50 2.39
CA SER A 29 -9.39 5.99 3.47
C SER A 29 -10.84 5.59 3.28
N MET A 30 -11.37 5.73 2.06
CA MET A 30 -12.74 5.28 1.74
C MET A 30 -12.98 3.80 2.08
N PHE A 31 -11.99 2.93 1.88
CA PHE A 31 -12.13 1.52 2.26
C PHE A 31 -12.06 1.31 3.77
N VAL A 32 -11.17 2.02 4.47
CA VAL A 32 -11.06 1.95 5.93
C VAL A 32 -12.35 2.44 6.58
N ASP A 33 -12.91 3.55 6.11
CA ASP A 33 -14.20 4.09 6.53
C ASP A 33 -15.36 3.13 6.26
N ALA A 34 -15.32 2.42 5.13
CA ALA A 34 -16.29 1.39 4.79
C ALA A 34 -16.16 0.11 5.64
N GLY A 35 -15.04 -0.06 6.37
CA GLY A 35 -14.84 -1.14 7.33
C GLY A 35 -13.64 -2.04 7.07
N ALA A 36 -12.76 -1.70 6.12
CA ALA A 36 -11.44 -2.32 6.03
C ALA A 36 -10.68 -2.08 7.34
N ARG A 37 -9.88 -3.05 7.75
CA ARG A 37 -9.16 -2.98 9.02
C ARG A 37 -7.83 -2.25 8.86
N GLU A 38 -7.19 -2.46 7.71
CA GLU A 38 -5.87 -1.90 7.42
C GLU A 38 -5.81 -1.41 5.96
N GLY A 39 -5.24 -0.24 5.78
CA GLY A 39 -5.05 0.42 4.50
C GLY A 39 -3.60 0.88 4.36
N VAL A 40 -2.97 0.57 3.24
CA VAL A 40 -1.56 0.89 2.99
C VAL A 40 -1.38 1.45 1.59
N VAL A 41 -0.67 2.59 1.51
CA VAL A 41 -0.14 3.15 0.27
C VAL A 41 1.38 3.04 0.31
N VAL A 42 1.96 2.34 -0.65
CA VAL A 42 3.42 2.16 -0.77
C VAL A 42 3.95 3.08 -1.85
N ASP A 43 4.80 4.04 -1.47
CA ASP A 43 5.52 4.91 -2.38
C ASP A 43 6.97 4.49 -2.52
N ILE A 44 7.20 3.66 -3.54
CA ILE A 44 8.53 3.11 -3.84
C ILE A 44 9.51 4.22 -4.23
N SER A 45 9.04 5.24 -4.97
CA SER A 45 9.90 6.31 -5.47
C SER A 45 10.25 7.32 -4.38
N GLY A 46 9.28 7.65 -3.51
CA GLY A 46 9.49 8.50 -2.34
C GLY A 46 10.06 7.77 -1.12
N GLU A 47 10.35 6.47 -1.24
CA GLU A 47 10.90 5.61 -0.17
C GLU A 47 10.10 5.69 1.15
N GLN A 48 8.78 5.72 1.04
CA GLN A 48 7.90 5.85 2.19
C GLN A 48 6.64 5.00 2.04
N VAL A 49 6.00 4.76 3.17
CA VAL A 49 4.73 4.06 3.26
C VAL A 49 3.79 4.93 4.07
N TRP A 50 2.56 5.06 3.61
CA TRP A 50 1.49 5.62 4.41
C TRP A 50 0.55 4.51 4.87
N ILE A 51 0.29 4.47 6.18
CA ILE A 51 -0.50 3.44 6.84
C ILE A 51 -1.72 4.09 7.48
N HIS A 52 -2.90 3.57 7.16
CA HIS A 52 -4.16 3.95 7.78
C HIS A 52 -4.91 2.71 8.27
N ASN A 53 -4.78 2.46 9.57
CA ASN A 53 -5.51 1.40 10.25
C ASN A 53 -6.79 1.94 10.86
N ARG A 54 -7.82 1.08 10.94
CA ARG A 54 -9.12 1.47 11.47
C ARG A 54 -9.03 1.80 12.96
N GLY A 55 -9.41 3.02 13.31
CA GLY A 55 -9.39 3.50 14.70
C GLY A 55 -8.03 4.03 15.14
N GLU A 56 -7.06 4.13 14.23
CA GLU A 56 -5.76 4.75 14.45
C GLU A 56 -5.62 6.02 13.60
N GLU A 57 -4.79 6.95 14.06
CA GLU A 57 -4.39 8.10 13.24
C GLU A 57 -3.48 7.61 12.10
N PRO A 58 -3.73 8.03 10.85
CA PRO A 58 -2.85 7.69 9.74
C PRO A 58 -1.43 8.23 9.94
N ARG A 59 -0.43 7.50 9.45
CA ARG A 59 0.97 7.87 9.65
C ARG A 59 1.83 7.51 8.45
N PHE A 60 2.95 8.22 8.33
CA PHE A 60 4.02 7.88 7.41
C PHE A 60 5.13 7.13 8.13
N GLU A 61 5.66 6.12 7.45
CA GLU A 61 6.83 5.36 7.84
C GLU A 61 7.81 5.28 6.66
N GLY A 62 9.08 5.01 6.95
CA GLY A 62 10.07 4.75 5.90
C GLY A 62 9.78 3.42 5.18
N LEU A 63 10.28 3.29 3.95
CA LEU A 63 10.13 2.03 3.20
C LEU A 63 10.80 0.87 3.93
N ALA A 64 9.99 -0.09 4.39
CA ALA A 64 10.44 -1.25 5.15
C ALA A 64 9.53 -2.46 4.87
N ALA A 65 9.86 -3.59 5.49
CA ALA A 65 8.94 -4.70 5.58
C ALA A 65 7.73 -4.32 6.45
N ILE A 66 6.52 -4.61 5.98
CA ILE A 66 5.26 -4.32 6.67
C ILE A 66 4.62 -5.63 7.12
N GLU A 67 4.26 -5.72 8.39
CA GLU A 67 3.42 -6.78 8.93
C GLU A 67 1.99 -6.25 9.12
N PHE A 68 1.00 -7.09 8.82
CA PHE A 68 -0.41 -6.72 8.95
C PHE A 68 -1.03 -7.43 10.15
N ASP A 69 -1.70 -6.68 11.02
CA ASP A 69 -2.34 -7.18 12.22
C ASP A 69 -3.51 -8.13 11.88
N SER A 70 -4.25 -7.80 10.80
CA SER A 70 -5.39 -8.59 10.31
C SER A 70 -4.97 -9.75 9.41
N TRP A 71 -3.69 -9.84 9.05
CA TRP A 71 -3.15 -10.94 8.25
C TRP A 71 -1.85 -11.49 8.85
N PRO A 72 -1.94 -12.15 10.02
CA PRO A 72 -0.76 -12.65 10.73
C PRO A 72 0.00 -13.69 9.91
N GLY A 73 1.33 -13.61 9.95
CA GLY A 73 2.23 -14.49 9.20
C GLY A 73 2.48 -14.07 7.76
N PHE A 74 1.89 -12.96 7.31
CA PHE A 74 2.22 -12.33 6.05
C PHE A 74 3.01 -11.03 6.27
N THR A 75 4.15 -10.92 5.59
CA THR A 75 5.01 -9.74 5.61
C THR A 75 5.18 -9.25 4.17
N LEU A 76 4.87 -7.98 3.93
CA LEU A 76 5.15 -7.32 2.66
C LEU A 76 6.52 -6.66 2.71
N ASP A 77 7.50 -7.27 2.05
CA ASP A 77 8.84 -6.70 1.92
C ASP A 77 8.87 -5.62 0.82
N CYS A 78 8.64 -4.36 1.21
CA CYS A 78 8.63 -3.25 0.26
C CYS A 78 10.03 -2.92 -0.29
N VAL A 79 11.10 -3.29 0.44
CA VAL A 79 12.48 -3.08 0.01
C VAL A 79 12.79 -4.04 -1.14
N ALA A 80 12.44 -5.32 -1.01
CA ALA A 80 12.59 -6.29 -2.08
C ALA A 80 11.79 -5.91 -3.34
N ILE A 81 10.60 -5.33 -3.17
CA ILE A 81 9.80 -4.82 -4.29
C ILE A 81 10.49 -3.66 -5.01
N ARG A 82 11.07 -2.70 -4.25
CA ARG A 82 11.87 -1.61 -4.85
C ARG A 82 13.04 -2.15 -5.64
N GLU A 83 13.81 -3.07 -5.06
CA GLU A 83 14.99 -3.66 -5.70
C GLU A 83 14.63 -4.40 -7.00
N GLU A 84 13.51 -5.13 -7.02
CA GLU A 84 13.02 -5.79 -8.22
C GLU A 84 12.56 -4.78 -9.28
N ARG A 85 11.87 -3.69 -8.88
CA ARG A 85 11.50 -2.61 -9.80
C ARG A 85 12.71 -1.95 -10.44
N GLU A 86 13.78 -1.71 -9.69
CA GLU A 86 15.05 -1.18 -10.19
C GLU A 86 15.78 -2.16 -11.11
N ARG A 87 15.72 -3.45 -10.82
CA ARG A 87 16.25 -4.51 -11.69
C ARG A 87 15.53 -4.52 -13.03
N GLU A 88 14.20 -4.46 -13.03
CA GLU A 88 13.41 -4.48 -14.27
C GLU A 88 13.59 -3.18 -15.08
N ARG A 89 13.69 -2.01 -14.44
CA ARG A 89 14.06 -0.75 -15.11
C ARG A 89 15.39 -0.86 -15.86
N ARG A 90 16.43 -1.36 -15.19
CA ARG A 90 17.75 -1.62 -15.80
C ARG A 90 17.66 -2.60 -16.97
N ARG A 91 16.83 -3.63 -16.87
CA ARG A 91 16.61 -4.62 -17.95
C ARG A 91 15.93 -3.99 -19.16
N LEU A 92 14.98 -3.09 -18.95
CA LEU A 92 14.23 -2.39 -19.98
C LEU A 92 14.95 -1.17 -20.57
N GLY A 93 16.06 -0.74 -19.94
CA GLY A 93 16.85 0.40 -20.39
C GLY A 93 16.17 1.76 -20.12
N VAL A 94 15.32 1.81 -19.09
CA VAL A 94 14.63 3.02 -18.60
C VAL A 94 15.08 3.41 -17.20
#